data_AF-A0A3G9H4S5-F1
#
_entry.id   AF-A0A3G9H4S5-F1
#
_cell.length_a   1.000
_cell.length_b   1.000
_cell.length_c   1.000
_cell.angle_alpha   90.00
_cell.angle_beta   90.00
_cell.angle_gamma   90.00
#
_symmetry.space_group_name_H-M   'P 1'
#
loop_
_entity.id
_entity.type
_entity.pdbx_description
1 polymer ?
#
loop_
_entity_poly.entity_id
_entity_poly.type
_entity_poly.pdbx_seq_one_letter_code
_entity_poly.pdbx_strand_id
1 'polypeptide(L)' 'MTSTGVVKGDVEARDVYIGGTVYGDIWAIELELYEGAECLGSIEAIRTTKG' A
#
# COMPACT_ATOMS: atom_id res chain seq x y z
N MET A 1 -5.09 9.89 -18.78
CA MET A 1 -4.69 8.60 -18.20
C MET A 1 -3.65 8.92 -17.14
N THR A 2 -4.04 8.94 -15.87
CA THR A 2 -3.12 9.16 -14.75
C THR A 2 -2.32 7.87 -14.56
N SER A 3 -1.02 7.91 -14.82
CA SER A 3 -0.13 6.80 -14.50
C SER A 3 -0.11 6.63 -12.97
N THR A 4 -0.63 5.53 -12.47
CA THR A 4 -0.48 5.16 -11.06
C THR A 4 0.93 4.61 -10.82
N GLY A 5 1.45 4.81 -9.61
CA GLY A 5 2.74 4.23 -9.21
C GLY A 5 2.63 2.71 -9.10
N VAL A 6 3.68 2.01 -9.51
CA VAL A 6 3.77 0.55 -9.38
C VAL A 6 5.00 0.19 -8.56
N VAL A 7 4.79 -0.58 -7.49
CA VAL A 7 5.87 -1.19 -6.69
C VAL A 7 5.85 -2.69 -6.93
N LYS A 8 6.99 -3.24 -7.34
CA LYS A 8 7.21 -4.68 -7.49
C LYS A 8 8.19 -5.13 -6.42
N GLY A 9 7.68 -5.78 -5.39
CA GLY A 9 8.42 -6.15 -4.19
C GLY A 9 7.74 -5.65 -2.94
N ASP A 10 8.33 -6.01 -1.80
CA ASP A 10 7.74 -5.79 -0.51
C ASP A 10 7.97 -4.37 0.03
N VAL A 11 7.06 -3.91 0.87
CA VAL A 11 7.11 -2.59 1.49
C VAL A 11 7.13 -2.74 3.00
N GLU A 12 8.23 -2.30 3.63
CA GLU A 12 8.35 -2.23 5.08
C GLU A 12 8.66 -0.78 5.49
N ALA A 13 7.74 -0.16 6.22
CA ALA A 13 7.93 1.20 6.75
C ALA A 13 7.01 1.44 7.94
N ARG A 14 7.28 2.49 8.73
CA ARG A 14 6.38 2.87 9.82
C ARG A 14 5.02 3.35 9.30
N ASP A 15 5.04 4.28 8.34
CA ASP A 15 3.87 4.93 7.77
C ASP A 15 3.88 4.70 6.25
N VAL A 16 2.82 4.13 5.69
CA VAL A 16 2.70 3.78 4.26
C VAL A 16 1.42 4.40 3.67
N TYR A 17 1.56 5.10 2.56
CA TYR A 17 0.47 5.75 1.82
C TYR A 17 0.45 5.22 0.39
N ILE A 18 -0.58 4.46 0.02
CA ILE A 18 -0.69 3.82 -1.31
C ILE A 18 -1.79 4.50 -2.11
N GLY A 19 -1.41 5.04 -3.28
CA GLY A 19 -2.34 5.50 -4.33
C GLY A 19 -2.16 4.77 -5.66
N GLY A 20 -1.44 3.64 -5.65
CA GLY A 20 -1.14 2.85 -6.84
C GLY A 20 -1.20 1.35 -6.55
N THR A 21 -0.45 0.55 -7.29
CA THR A 21 -0.48 -0.92 -7.17
C THR A 21 0.81 -1.46 -6.56
N VAL A 22 0.69 -2.33 -5.56
CA VAL A 22 1.80 -3.05 -4.93
C VAL A 22 1.68 -4.55 -5.24
N TYR A 23 2.72 -5.12 -5.85
CA TYR A 23 2.86 -6.55 -6.15
C TYR A 23 3.81 -7.23 -5.15
N GLY A 24 3.51 -7.09 -3.87
CA GLY A 24 4.32 -7.62 -2.76
C GLY A 24 3.58 -7.45 -1.44
N ASP A 25 4.21 -7.92 -0.37
CA ASP A 25 3.66 -7.83 0.97
C ASP A 25 3.93 -6.45 1.58
N ILE A 26 3.02 -6.00 2.47
CA ILE A 26 3.14 -4.72 3.17
C ILE A 26 3.18 -4.97 4.68
N TRP A 27 4.24 -4.46 5.32
CA TRP A 27 4.39 -4.40 6.77
C TRP A 27 4.46 -2.94 7.23
N ALA A 28 3.47 -2.51 8.02
CA ALA A 28 3.40 -1.13 8.50
C ALA A 28 2.81 -0.98 9.91
N ILE A 29 3.07 0.16 10.56
CA ILE A 29 2.29 0.57 11.74
C ILE A 29 1.02 1.27 11.27
N GLU A 30 1.17 2.26 10.39
CA GLU A 30 0.09 3.05 9.81
C GLU A 30 0.02 2.83 8.30
N LEU A 31 -1.15 2.43 7.80
CA LEU A 31 -1.40 2.25 6.37
C LEU A 31 -2.61 3.09 5.95
N GLU A 32 -2.46 3.90 4.91
CA GLU A 32 -3.55 4.58 4.21
C GLU A 32 -3.63 4.10 2.76
N LEU A 33 -4.79 3.58 2.39
CA LEU A 33 -5.11 3.18 1.02
C LEU A 33 -6.05 4.22 0.40
N TYR A 34 -5.59 4.93 -0.62
CA TYR A 34 -6.40 5.89 -1.37
C TYR A 34 -7.29 5.20 -2.40
N GLU A 35 -8.26 5.92 -2.93
CA GLU A 35 -9.16 5.44 -3.99
C GLU A 35 -8.36 4.85 -5.17
N GLY A 36 -8.68 3.60 -5.53
CA GLY A 36 -8.01 2.87 -6.61
C GLY A 36 -6.66 2.24 -6.24
N ALA A 37 -6.23 2.34 -4.98
CA ALA A 37 -5.07 1.60 -4.49
C ALA A 37 -5.33 0.09 -4.44
N GLU A 38 -4.35 -0.69 -4.88
CA GLU A 38 -4.43 -2.14 -4.87
C GLU A 38 -3.15 -2.75 -4.27
N CYS A 39 -3.32 -3.71 -3.37
CA CYS A 39 -2.26 -4.59 -2.91
C CYS A 39 -2.61 -6.02 -3.31
N LEU A 40 -1.70 -6.69 -4.02
CA LEU A 40 -1.86 -8.05 -4.51
C LEU A 40 -1.12 -9.08 -3.63
N GLY A 41 -0.45 -8.62 -2.58
CA GLY A 41 0.13 -9.44 -1.52
C GLY A 41 -0.66 -9.35 -0.22
N SER A 42 -0.02 -9.76 0.87
CA SER A 42 -0.55 -9.68 2.23
C SER A 42 -0.35 -8.28 2.80
N ILE A 43 -1.28 -7.85 3.66
CA ILE A 43 -1.14 -6.61 4.41
C ILE A 43 -1.12 -6.94 5.90
N GLU A 44 -0.03 -6.59 6.55
CA GLU A 44 0.13 -6.61 7.99
C GLU A 44 0.36 -5.19 8.49
N ALA A 45 -0.74 -4.54 8.91
CA ALA A 45 -0.71 -3.21 9.48
C ALA A 45 -1.39 -3.17 10.85
N ILE A 46 -0.84 -2.41 11.80
CA ILE A 46 -1.46 -2.20 13.11
C ILE A 46 -2.75 -1.36 12.94
N ARG A 47 -2.70 -0.33 12.10
CA ARG A 47 -3.86 0.49 11.74
C ARG A 47 -3.94 0.69 10.24
N THR A 48 -5.12 0.40 9.69
CA THR A 48 -5.44 0.63 8.27
C THR A 48 -6.58 1.63 8.14
N THR A 49 -6.37 2.65 7.33
CA THR A 49 -7.36 3.66 6.98
C THR A 49 -7.61 3.68 5.48
N LYS A 50 -8.83 4.03 5.09
CA LYS A 50 -9.20 4.23 3.69
C LYS A 50 -9.45 5.71 3.49
N GLY A 51 -8.63 6.33 2.65
CA GLY A 51 -8.71 7.74 2.27
C GLY A 51 -9.58 7.97 1.04
#